data_AF-A0A970J3K4-F1
#
_entry.id   AF-A0A970J3K4-F1
#
_cell.length_a   1.000
_cell.length_b   1.000
_cell.length_c   1.000
_cell.angle_alpha   90.00
_cell.angle_beta   90.00
_cell.angle_gamma   90.00
#
_symmetry.space_group_name_H-M   'P 1'
#
loop_
_entity.id
_entity.type
_entity.pdbx_description
1 polymer ?
#
loop_
_entity_poly.entity_id
_entity_poly.type
_entity_poly.pdbx_seq_one_letter_code
_entity_poly.pdbx_strand_id
1 'polypeptide(L)'
;MIRTLTPIALVHAEEWKAIVKYCMDEVAAHNYECPDDNTIVIWTTHDGITDAPSMHGAYNSELSQQTPDHVNVVWLTGNCDYPEGFSWEGNWSPHMARTHFIHLFETVIGKKYAGSRSENRG
;
A
#
# COMPACT_ATOMS: atom_id res chain seq x y z
N MET A 1 -9.87 17.80 5.60
CA MET A 1 -9.31 17.46 4.28
C MET A 1 -9.85 16.09 3.90
N ILE A 2 -10.54 15.93 2.77
CA ILE A 2 -11.08 14.63 2.34
C ILE A 2 -9.87 13.77 1.95
N ARG A 3 -9.66 12.64 2.64
CA ARG A 3 -8.62 11.67 2.28
C ARG A 3 -8.94 11.14 0.88
N THR A 4 -8.09 11.42 -0.11
CA THR A 4 -8.30 10.93 -1.47
C THR A 4 -7.99 9.44 -1.52
N LEU A 5 -9.03 8.61 -1.46
CA LEU A 5 -8.92 7.17 -1.66
C LEU A 5 -8.68 6.90 -3.14
N THR A 6 -7.51 6.37 -3.50
CA THR A 6 -7.21 6.02 -4.90
C THR A 6 -7.12 4.51 -5.06
N PRO A 7 -8.06 3.85 -5.75
CA PRO A 7 -7.94 2.44 -6.09
C PRO A 7 -6.69 2.20 -6.95
N ILE A 8 -5.83 1.26 -6.54
CA ILE A 8 -4.58 0.95 -7.24
C ILE A 8 -4.52 -0.49 -7.74
N ALA A 9 -5.21 -1.43 -7.08
CA ALA A 9 -5.18 -2.83 -7.45
C ALA A 9 -6.45 -3.60 -7.01
N LEU A 10 -6.69 -4.74 -7.64
CA LEU A 10 -7.69 -5.73 -7.25
C LEU A 10 -6.99 -7.08 -7.17
N VAL A 11 -7.00 -7.69 -6.00
CA VAL A 11 -6.32 -8.97 -5.72
C VAL A 11 -7.28 -9.95 -5.06
N HIS A 12 -6.96 -11.23 -5.08
CA HIS A 12 -7.70 -12.21 -4.29
C HIS A 12 -7.44 -12.03 -2.80
N ALA A 13 -8.42 -12.37 -1.96
CA ALA A 13 -8.30 -12.25 -0.50
C ALA A 13 -7.09 -13.03 0.06
N GLU A 14 -6.79 -14.21 -0.48
CA GLU A 14 -5.63 -15.01 -0.06
C GLU A 14 -4.29 -14.40 -0.48
N GLU A 15 -4.25 -13.68 -1.61
CA GLU A 15 -3.06 -12.96 -2.05
C GLU A 15 -2.78 -11.76 -1.16
N TRP A 16 -3.82 -11.05 -0.75
CA TRP A 16 -3.71 -9.96 0.21
C TRP A 16 -3.12 -10.45 1.53
N LYS A 17 -3.66 -11.54 2.10
CA LYS A 17 -3.12 -12.15 3.34
C LYS A 17 -1.65 -12.55 3.20
N ALA A 18 -1.26 -13.09 2.05
CA ALA A 18 0.14 -13.45 1.80
C ALA A 18 1.06 -12.21 1.77
N ILE A 19 0.61 -11.12 1.15
CA ILE A 19 1.34 -9.85 1.10
C ILE A 19 1.49 -9.23 2.49
N VAL A 20 0.40 -9.17 3.28
CA VAL A 20 0.45 -8.68 4.67
C VAL A 20 1.44 -9.50 5.48
N LYS A 21 1.35 -10.84 5.41
CA LYS A 21 2.27 -11.74 6.11
C LYS A 21 3.73 -11.51 5.72
N TYR A 22 4.00 -11.28 4.44
CA TYR A 22 5.34 -10.94 3.97
C TYR A 22 5.83 -9.61 4.54
N CYS A 23 4.99 -8.57 4.56
CA CYS A 23 5.34 -7.26 5.10
C CYS A 23 5.56 -7.26 6.62
N MET A 24 5.00 -8.23 7.35
CA MET A 24 5.25 -8.44 8.78
C MET A 24 6.54 -9.23 9.07
N ASP A 25 7.16 -9.86 8.07
CA ASP A 25 8.39 -10.65 8.25
C ASP A 25 9.59 -9.73 8.54
N GLU A 26 10.50 -10.16 9.44
CA GLU A 26 11.60 -9.34 9.98
C GLU A 26 12.51 -8.78 8.88
N VAL A 27 12.67 -9.50 7.76
CA VAL A 27 13.50 -9.08 6.62
C VAL A 27 12.87 -7.92 5.85
N ALA A 28 11.53 -7.82 5.83
CA ALA A 28 10.78 -6.78 5.14
C ALA A 28 10.36 -5.63 6.06
N ALA A 29 10.33 -5.85 7.38
CA ALA A 29 9.83 -4.94 8.40
C ALA A 29 10.50 -3.56 8.43
N HIS A 30 11.71 -3.41 7.88
CA HIS A 30 12.38 -2.11 7.77
C HIS A 30 11.69 -1.14 6.79
N ASN A 31 10.86 -1.65 5.87
CA ASN A 31 10.18 -0.83 4.85
C ASN A 31 8.66 -0.74 5.06
N TYR A 32 8.12 -1.55 5.96
CA TYR A 32 6.67 -1.71 6.14
C TYR A 32 6.27 -1.72 7.61
N GLU A 33 5.12 -1.13 7.93
CA GLU A 33 4.39 -1.38 9.19
C GLU A 33 2.99 -1.90 8.85
N CYS A 34 2.54 -2.94 9.54
CA CYS A 34 1.19 -3.49 9.38
C CYS A 34 0.45 -3.38 10.72
N PRO A 35 -0.23 -2.26 11.01
CA PRO A 35 -0.93 -2.08 12.30
C PRO A 35 -2.10 -3.06 12.46
N ASP A 36 -2.62 -3.56 11.34
CA ASP A 36 -3.68 -4.56 11.25
C ASP A 36 -3.57 -5.33 9.93
N ASP A 37 -4.39 -6.37 9.77
CA ASP A 37 -4.43 -7.22 8.57
C ASP A 37 -4.96 -6.50 7.31
N ASN A 38 -5.41 -5.25 7.43
CA ASN A 38 -6.02 -4.48 6.34
C ASN A 38 -5.17 -3.30 5.87
N THR A 39 -4.06 -2.99 6.55
CA THR A 39 -3.26 -1.80 6.26
C THR A 39 -1.80 -2.15 6.22
N ILE A 40 -1.12 -1.71 5.14
CA ILE A 40 0.33 -1.78 5.00
C ILE A 40 0.84 -0.35 4.82
N VAL A 41 1.47 0.18 5.85
CA VAL A 41 2.17 1.46 5.88
C VAL A 41 3.52 1.32 5.18
N ILE A 42 3.83 2.26 4.29
CA ILE A 42 5.10 2.33 3.57
C ILE A 42 5.93 3.47 4.17
N TRP A 43 7.05 3.12 4.79
CA TRP A 43 7.98 4.11 5.35
C TRP A 43 8.80 4.77 4.23
N THR A 44 9.14 6.04 4.38
CA THR A 44 10.29 6.60 3.66
C THR A 44 11.53 5.91 4.20
N THR A 45 12.49 5.56 3.33
CA THR A 45 13.77 4.98 3.75
C THR A 45 14.26 5.67 5.01
N HIS A 46 14.44 4.89 6.08
CA HIS A 46 14.94 5.34 7.38
C HIS A 46 16.35 5.91 7.19
N ASP A 47 16.46 7.16 6.75
CA ASP A 47 17.69 7.91 6.83
C ASP A 47 17.80 8.35 8.28
N GLY A 48 18.66 7.67 9.04
CA GLY A 48 18.91 7.89 10.48
C GLY A 48 19.48 9.28 10.84
N ILE A 49 19.15 10.30 10.04
CA ILE A 49 19.49 11.70 10.17
C ILE A 49 18.41 12.45 10.93
N THR A 50 17.13 12.09 10.77
CA THR A 50 16.01 12.88 11.32
C THR A 50 15.25 12.23 12.47
N ASP A 51 15.41 10.91 12.69
CA ASP A 51 14.70 10.11 13.73
C ASP A 51 13.17 10.27 13.74
N ALA A 52 12.61 10.95 12.72
CA ALA A 52 11.20 11.25 12.60
C ALA A 52 10.54 10.20 11.70
N PRO A 53 9.40 9.61 12.13
CA PRO A 53 8.65 8.69 11.29
C PRO A 53 8.11 9.43 10.06
N SER A 54 8.73 9.21 8.90
CA SER A 54 8.25 9.72 7.61
C SER A 54 7.80 8.54 6.75
N MET A 55 6.60 8.63 6.18
CA MET A 55 5.86 7.60 5.44
C MET A 55 5.51 8.08 4.04
N HIS A 56 5.68 7.25 3.01
CA HIS A 56 5.17 7.56 1.68
C HIS A 56 3.63 7.53 1.62
N GLY A 57 3.00 6.68 2.44
CA GLY A 57 1.54 6.47 2.50
C GLY A 57 1.21 5.03 2.91
N ALA A 58 -0.03 4.59 2.68
CA ALA A 58 -0.46 3.25 3.04
C ALA A 58 -1.32 2.57 1.96
N TYR A 59 -1.12 1.26 1.79
CA TYR A 59 -2.09 0.38 1.17
C TYR A 59 -3.16 0.04 2.21
N ASN A 60 -4.43 0.21 1.86
CA ASN A 60 -5.54 -0.13 2.74
C ASN A 60 -6.58 -0.96 1.99
N SER A 61 -7.13 -1.96 2.66
CA SER A 61 -8.18 -2.85 2.16
C SER A 61 -9.50 -2.74 2.91
N GLU A 62 -9.51 -2.13 4.11
CA GLU A 62 -10.73 -1.94 4.92
C GLU A 62 -11.68 -0.90 4.30
N LEU A 63 -11.12 0.17 3.75
CA LEU A 63 -11.86 1.24 3.08
C LEU A 63 -12.33 0.87 1.66
N SER A 64 -12.10 -0.39 1.29
CA SER A 64 -12.42 -0.92 -0.02
C SER A 64 -13.60 -1.89 0.04
N GLN A 65 -14.36 -2.01 -1.05
CA GLN A 65 -15.37 -3.05 -1.15
C GLN A 65 -14.69 -4.43 -1.13
N GLN A 66 -14.71 -5.08 0.04
CA GLN A 66 -14.35 -6.47 0.18
C GLN A 66 -15.50 -7.32 -0.37
N THR A 67 -15.25 -7.99 -1.50
CA THR A 67 -16.06 -9.15 -1.86
C THR A 67 -15.44 -10.38 -1.20
N PRO A 68 -16.18 -11.47 -0.95
CA PRO A 68 -15.62 -12.67 -0.32
C PRO A 68 -14.34 -13.20 -1.00
N ASP A 69 -14.20 -12.96 -2.30
CA ASP A 69 -13.10 -13.50 -3.11
C ASP A 69 -12.01 -12.48 -3.43
N HIS A 70 -12.31 -11.16 -3.35
CA HIS A 70 -11.41 -10.11 -3.81
C HIS A 70 -11.34 -8.90 -2.87
N VAL A 71 -10.13 -8.36 -2.78
CA VAL A 71 -9.76 -7.15 -2.06
C VAL A 71 -9.40 -6.06 -3.07
N ASN A 72 -10.03 -4.90 -2.94
CA ASN A 72 -9.73 -3.72 -3.74
C ASN A 72 -8.69 -2.86 -2.99
N VAL A 73 -7.43 -2.89 -3.37
CA VAL A 73 -6.40 -2.16 -2.64
C VAL A 73 -6.50 -0.68 -3.00
N VAL A 74 -6.71 0.16 -1.99
CA VAL A 74 -6.68 1.61 -2.11
C VAL A 74 -5.38 2.18 -1.57
N TRP A 75 -4.88 3.21 -2.24
CA TRP A 75 -3.76 4.02 -1.78
C TRP A 75 -4.26 5.20 -0.98
N LEU A 76 -3.72 5.34 0.23
CA LEU A 76 -3.87 6.48 1.11
C LEU A 76 -2.59 7.31 1.02
N THR A 77 -2.59 8.36 0.18
CA THR A 77 -1.45 9.27 0.07
C THR A 77 -1.30 10.07 1.37
N GLY A 78 -0.08 10.13 1.92
CA GLY A 78 0.33 11.12 2.92
C GLY A 78 1.19 10.59 4.08
N ASN A 79 1.90 11.52 4.73
CA ASN A 79 2.58 11.35 6.01
C ASN A 79 1.58 11.39 7.17
N CYS A 80 1.64 10.49 8.15
CA CYS A 80 0.88 10.68 9.39
C CYS A 80 1.68 11.56 10.35
N ASP A 81 1.60 12.89 10.22
CA ASP A 81 2.07 13.75 11.31
C ASP A 81 1.05 13.64 12.44
N TYR A 82 1.39 12.88 13.48
CA TYR A 82 0.79 13.10 14.78
C TYR A 82 1.51 14.33 15.38
N PRO A 83 0.87 15.50 15.60
CA PRO A 83 -0.57 15.79 15.60
C PRO A 83 -1.11 16.63 14.41
N GLU A 84 -0.30 16.95 13.39
CA GLU A 84 -0.60 18.00 12.40
C GLU A 84 -1.08 17.54 11.01
N GLY A 85 -1.36 16.25 10.81
CA GLY A 85 -2.05 15.73 9.63
C GLY A 85 -1.16 15.55 8.38
N PHE A 86 -1.80 15.21 7.25
CA PHE A 86 -1.08 14.74 6.07
C PHE A 86 -0.37 15.85 5.27
N SER A 87 0.97 15.89 5.29
CA SER A 87 1.78 16.62 4.31
C SER A 87 1.82 15.87 2.97
N TRP A 88 1.99 16.60 1.86
CA TRP A 88 2.05 16.05 0.50
C TRP A 88 3.45 16.05 -0.11
N GLU A 89 4.38 16.84 0.43
CA GLU A 89 5.76 16.92 -0.08
C GLU A 89 6.55 15.67 0.34
N GLY A 90 7.24 15.04 -0.63
CA GLY A 90 8.01 13.81 -0.41
C GLY A 90 7.21 12.49 -0.52
N ASN A 91 5.89 12.56 -0.75
CA ASN A 91 5.03 11.39 -0.80
C ASN A 91 4.88 10.78 -2.19
N TRP A 92 4.58 9.48 -2.23
CA TRP A 92 4.33 8.79 -3.48
C TRP A 92 3.02 9.25 -4.11
N SER A 93 3.08 9.52 -5.41
CA SER A 93 1.86 9.60 -6.21
C SER A 93 1.14 8.25 -6.25
N PRO A 94 -0.18 8.20 -6.49
CA PRO A 94 -0.89 6.92 -6.66
C PRO A 94 -0.30 6.03 -7.75
N HIS A 95 0.30 6.61 -8.80
CA HIS A 95 0.98 5.86 -9.84
C HIS A 95 2.23 5.15 -9.30
N MET A 96 3.05 5.84 -8.50
CA MET A 96 4.23 5.25 -7.85
C MET A 96 3.81 4.15 -6.88
N ALA A 97 2.79 4.40 -6.06
CA ALA A 97 2.24 3.44 -5.13
C ALA A 97 1.73 2.17 -5.84
N ARG A 98 1.03 2.33 -6.97
CA ARG A 98 0.57 1.20 -7.80
C ARG A 98 1.74 0.41 -8.38
N THR A 99 2.73 1.09 -8.95
CA THR A 99 3.91 0.44 -9.53
C THR A 99 4.66 -0.36 -8.47
N HIS A 100 4.84 0.21 -7.28
CA HIS A 100 5.44 -0.49 -6.15
C HIS A 100 4.59 -1.68 -5.69
N PHE A 101 3.27 -1.52 -5.57
CA PHE A 101 2.36 -2.60 -5.18
C PHE A 101 2.44 -3.79 -6.15
N ILE A 102 2.52 -3.52 -7.46
CA ILE A 102 2.69 -4.57 -8.46
C ILE A 102 4.01 -5.32 -8.26
N HIS A 103 5.11 -4.60 -8.02
CA HIS A 103 6.39 -5.25 -7.76
C HIS A 103 6.35 -6.12 -6.50
N LEU A 104 5.75 -5.61 -5.41
CA LEU A 104 5.54 -6.35 -4.18
C LEU A 104 4.69 -7.61 -4.43
N PHE A 105 3.56 -7.47 -5.12
CA PHE A 105 2.70 -8.58 -5.51
C PHE A 105 3.47 -9.66 -6.27
N GLU A 106 4.21 -9.28 -7.32
CA GLU A 106 4.95 -10.24 -8.14
C GLU A 106 6.06 -10.95 -7.34
N THR A 107 6.66 -10.24 -6.38
CA THR A 107 7.70 -10.77 -5.49
C THR A 107 7.13 -11.79 -4.51
N VAL A 108 6.01 -11.47 -3.86
CA VAL A 108 5.41 -12.30 -2.82
C VAL A 108 4.65 -13.48 -3.42
N ILE A 109 3.86 -13.23 -4.46
CA ILE A 109 2.97 -14.25 -5.03
C ILE A 109 3.68 -15.10 -6.10
N GLY A 110 4.78 -14.61 -6.67
CA GLY A 110 5.54 -15.34 -7.69
C GLY A 110 4.83 -15.42 -9.05
N LYS A 111 3.87 -14.54 -9.31
CA LYS A 111 3.14 -14.47 -10.59
C LYS A 111 2.96 -13.03 -11.04
N LYS A 112 2.83 -12.83 -12.37
CA LYS A 112 2.58 -11.51 -12.95
C LYS A 112 1.24 -10.96 -12.52
N TYR A 113 1.22 -9.67 -12.17
CA TYR A 113 -0.03 -9.01 -11.81
C TYR A 113 -0.89 -8.85 -13.07
N ALA A 114 -2.00 -9.59 -13.11
CA ALA A 114 -3.01 -9.46 -14.15
C ALA A 114 -3.80 -8.18 -13.85
N GLY A 115 -3.35 -7.05 -14.40
CA GLY A 115 -3.98 -5.74 -14.17
C GLY A 115 -5.51 -5.81 -14.27
N SER A 116 -6.18 -5.05 -13.39
CA SER A 116 -7.60 -4.75 -13.51
C SER A 116 -7.95 -4.49 -14.99
N ARG A 117 -8.87 -5.27 -15.54
CA ARG A 117 -9.46 -5.06 -16.88
C ARG A 117 -9.95 -3.61 -17.01
N SER A 118 -9.10 -2.70 -17.48
CA SER A 118 -9.49 -1.35 -17.87
C SER A 118 -8.77 -0.83 -19.11
N GLU A 119 -8.06 -1.69 -19.85
CA GLU A 119 -7.50 -1.38 -21.18
C GLU A 119 -8.21 -2.14 -22.32
N ASN A 120 -9.50 -2.46 -22.14
CA ASN A 120 -10.39 -2.73 -23.27
C ASN A 120 -11.52 -1.70 -23.25
N ARG A 121 -11.20 -0.47 -23.65
CA ARG A 121 -12.19 0.41 -24.29
C ARG A 121 -12.03 0.19 -25.79
N GLY A 122 -13.10 -0.30 -26.41
CA GLY A 122 -13.24 -0.37 -27.86
C GLY A 122 -13.40 1.01 -28.49
#